data_AF-A0A940XHQ1-F1
#
_entry.id   AF-A0A940XHQ1-F1
#
_cell.length_a   1.000
_cell.length_b   1.000
_cell.length_c   1.000
_cell.angle_alpha   90.00
_cell.angle_beta   90.00
_cell.angle_gamma   90.00
#
_symmetry.space_group_name_H-M   'P 1'
#
loop_
_entity.id
_entity.type
_entity.pdbx_description
1 polymer ?
#
loop_
_entity_poly.entity_id
_entity_poly.type
_entity_poly.pdbx_seq_one_letter_code
_entity_poly.pdbx_strand_id
1 'polypeptide(L)'
;MTKTKTKPPVIYGDDLPITTHQINTINRNCQWNVGMKEEWVQWVTGDVNRTSLKSLTQAQAVKVIRQQTGEPHPQPLPKGEGSDNWGYFDSKNRQHLTLLAYMRTAQWTTENGKHGEVADIERLSDFLKSDKSPINKPLKNMEPWEVSKIIEAFKGIVKSKYK
;
A
#
# COMPACT_ATOMS: atom_id res chain seq x y z
N MET A 1 -9.55 -31.58 9.84
CA MET A 1 -8.92 -30.40 9.21
C MET A 1 -10.00 -29.36 8.95
N THR A 2 -10.09 -28.34 9.79
CA THR A 2 -11.09 -27.27 9.67
C THR A 2 -10.70 -26.36 8.51
N LYS A 3 -11.58 -26.26 7.50
CA LYS A 3 -11.40 -25.37 6.34
C LYS A 3 -11.26 -23.92 6.85
N THR A 4 -10.08 -23.33 6.68
CA THR A 4 -9.82 -21.93 6.98
C THR A 4 -10.68 -21.09 6.03
N LYS A 5 -11.77 -20.50 6.55
CA LYS A 5 -12.59 -19.52 5.82
C LYS A 5 -11.69 -18.30 5.56
N THR A 6 -11.11 -18.20 4.37
CA THR A 6 -10.45 -16.99 3.91
C THR A 6 -11.49 -15.87 3.86
N LYS A 7 -11.26 -14.80 4.64
CA LYS A 7 -12.11 -13.61 4.60
C LYS A 7 -12.16 -13.08 3.16
N PRO A 8 -13.34 -12.69 2.64
CA PRO A 8 -13.44 -12.11 1.31
C PRO A 8 -12.56 -10.86 1.21
N PRO A 9 -12.01 -10.56 0.02
CA PRO A 9 -11.21 -9.36 -0.20
C PRO A 9 -12.04 -8.11 0.15
N VAL A 10 -11.43 -7.17 0.87
CA VAL A 10 -12.06 -5.89 1.21
C VAL A 10 -12.20 -5.08 -0.07
N ILE A 11 -13.43 -4.77 -0.45
CA ILE A 11 -13.75 -3.93 -1.61
C ILE A 11 -13.79 -2.48 -1.14
N TYR A 12 -13.09 -1.61 -1.86
CA TYR A 12 -12.99 -0.17 -1.55
C TYR A 12 -13.82 0.65 -2.52
N GLY A 13 -14.55 1.65 -2.01
CA GLY A 13 -15.44 2.51 -2.78
C GLY A 13 -16.24 3.46 -1.88
N ASP A 14 -16.62 4.63 -2.40
CA ASP A 14 -17.15 5.74 -1.60
C ASP A 14 -18.48 5.42 -0.89
N ASP A 15 -19.37 4.70 -1.56
CA ASP A 15 -20.69 4.27 -1.07
C ASP A 15 -20.68 2.89 -0.39
N LEU A 16 -19.51 2.26 -0.29
CA LEU A 16 -19.40 0.93 0.32
C LEU A 16 -19.49 1.02 1.85
N PRO A 17 -19.89 -0.09 2.50
CA PRO A 17 -19.91 -0.15 3.96
C PRO A 17 -18.51 0.05 4.52
N ILE A 18 -18.45 0.72 5.68
CA ILE A 18 -17.21 0.95 6.43
C ILE A 18 -16.42 -0.37 6.62
N THR A 19 -15.10 -0.28 6.48
CA THR A 19 -14.21 -1.42 6.67
C THR A 19 -13.91 -1.64 8.16
N THR A 20 -13.58 -2.89 8.53
CA THR A 20 -13.13 -3.20 9.91
C THR A 20 -11.91 -2.38 10.32
N HIS A 21 -11.01 -2.08 9.37
CA HIS A 21 -9.85 -1.25 9.62
C HIS A 21 -10.25 0.17 10.04
N GLN A 22 -11.14 0.82 9.28
CA GLN A 22 -11.65 2.16 9.58
C GLN A 22 -12.35 2.20 10.95
N ILE A 23 -13.18 1.20 11.26
CA ILE A 23 -13.84 1.09 12.58
C ILE A 23 -12.78 1.08 13.70
N ASN A 24 -11.75 0.25 13.58
CA ASN A 24 -10.72 0.12 14.60
C ASN A 24 -9.89 1.40 14.72
N THR A 25 -9.59 2.07 13.60
CA THR A 25 -8.86 3.34 13.60
C THR A 25 -9.64 4.45 14.32
N ILE A 26 -10.92 4.64 13.98
CA ILE A 26 -11.77 5.65 14.63
C ILE A 26 -11.89 5.37 16.13
N ASN A 27 -12.15 4.12 16.51
CA ASN A 27 -12.25 3.76 17.93
C ASN A 27 -10.93 3.97 18.69
N ARG A 28 -9.78 3.68 18.07
CA ARG A 28 -8.46 3.92 18.67
C ARG A 28 -8.23 5.41 18.91
N ASN A 29 -8.56 6.25 17.94
CA ASN A 29 -8.44 7.70 18.04
C ASN A 29 -9.39 8.28 19.08
N CYS A 30 -10.61 7.73 19.20
CA CYS A 30 -11.56 8.08 20.26
C CYS A 30 -11.20 7.50 21.64
N GLN A 31 -10.08 6.78 21.79
CA GLN A 31 -9.73 6.06 23.02
C GLN A 31 -10.88 5.14 23.54
N TRP A 32 -11.66 4.59 22.62
CA TRP A 32 -12.86 3.78 22.92
C TRP A 32 -13.97 4.51 23.69
N ASN A 33 -13.94 5.85 23.73
CA ASN A 33 -15.01 6.64 24.32
C ASN A 33 -16.26 6.63 23.43
N VAL A 34 -17.38 6.16 23.99
CA VAL A 34 -18.64 5.98 23.28
C VAL A 34 -19.25 7.32 22.87
N GLY A 35 -19.29 8.32 23.76
CA GLY A 35 -19.88 9.62 23.47
C GLY A 35 -19.15 10.36 22.36
N MET A 36 -17.82 10.37 22.42
CA MET A 36 -16.99 11.01 21.39
C MET A 36 -17.16 10.35 20.01
N LYS A 37 -17.27 9.02 19.97
CA LYS A 37 -17.57 8.28 18.74
C LYS A 37 -18.95 8.64 18.18
N GLU A 38 -19.96 8.82 19.03
CA GLU A 38 -21.33 9.15 18.60
C GLU A 38 -21.40 10.56 18.02
N GLU A 39 -20.74 11.53 18.65
CA GLU A 39 -20.62 12.90 18.13
C GLU A 39 -20.01 12.91 16.71
N TRP A 40 -18.95 12.11 16.48
CA TRP A 40 -18.35 11.99 15.15
C TRP A 40 -19.29 11.38 14.10
N VAL A 41 -20.11 10.39 14.49
CA VAL A 41 -21.10 9.77 13.59
C VAL A 41 -22.19 10.78 13.24
N GLN A 42 -22.70 11.51 14.23
CA GLN A 42 -23.73 12.53 14.02
C GLN A 42 -23.21 13.67 13.15
N TRP A 43 -21.98 14.12 13.39
CA TRP A 43 -21.34 15.18 12.59
C TRP A 43 -21.21 14.80 11.12
N VAL A 44 -20.77 13.58 10.80
CA VAL A 44 -20.54 13.17 9.41
C VAL A 44 -21.81 12.75 8.67
N THR A 45 -22.86 12.34 9.39
CA THR A 45 -24.15 11.94 8.82
C THR A 45 -25.17 13.07 8.77
N GLY A 46 -25.01 14.10 9.60
CA GLY A 46 -26.00 15.16 9.78
C GLY A 46 -27.29 14.69 10.49
N ASP A 47 -27.28 13.48 11.06
CA ASP A 47 -28.45 12.84 11.68
C ASP A 47 -28.15 12.53 13.15
N VAL A 48 -28.87 13.20 14.05
CA VAL A 48 -28.70 13.07 15.51
C VAL A 48 -29.07 11.69 16.04
N ASN A 49 -29.87 10.91 15.29
CA ASN A 49 -30.30 9.58 15.72
C ASN A 49 -29.28 8.49 15.36
N ARG A 50 -28.27 8.81 14.53
CA ARG A 50 -27.23 7.86 14.12
C ARG A 50 -26.05 7.91 15.08
N THR A 51 -25.86 6.83 15.81
CA THR A 51 -24.78 6.67 16.81
C THR A 51 -23.79 5.55 16.47
N SER A 52 -24.10 4.75 15.44
CA SER A 52 -23.33 3.55 15.09
C SER A 52 -22.36 3.78 13.96
N LEU A 53 -21.07 3.46 14.17
CA LEU A 53 -20.05 3.47 13.12
C LEU A 53 -20.37 2.56 11.93
N LYS A 54 -21.13 1.47 12.15
CA LYS A 54 -21.52 0.53 11.08
C LYS A 54 -22.48 1.15 10.07
N SER A 55 -23.13 2.26 10.43
CA SER A 55 -24.04 2.99 9.54
C SER A 55 -23.32 3.95 8.59
N LEU A 56 -22.00 4.11 8.76
CA LEU A 56 -21.17 4.99 7.93
C LEU A 56 -20.73 4.30 6.64
N THR A 57 -20.63 5.08 5.58
CA THR A 57 -19.91 4.68 4.36
C THR A 57 -18.40 4.83 4.56
N GLN A 58 -17.61 4.21 3.67
CA GLN A 58 -16.15 4.36 3.69
C GLN A 58 -15.74 5.83 3.52
N ALA A 59 -16.40 6.59 2.64
CA ALA A 59 -16.12 8.01 2.46
C ALA A 59 -16.38 8.83 3.73
N GLN A 60 -17.46 8.55 4.45
CA GLN A 60 -17.77 9.20 5.73
C GLN A 60 -16.75 8.84 6.81
N ALA A 61 -16.36 7.57 6.90
CA ALA A 61 -15.34 7.13 7.85
C ALA A 61 -13.99 7.83 7.62
N VAL A 62 -13.61 8.02 6.35
CA VAL A 62 -12.39 8.76 6.00
C VAL A 62 -12.47 10.22 6.46
N LYS A 63 -13.61 10.89 6.28
CA LYS A 63 -13.81 12.27 6.78
C LYS A 63 -13.59 12.38 8.30
N VAL A 64 -14.13 11.44 9.07
CA VAL A 64 -13.94 11.42 10.53
C VAL A 64 -12.48 11.22 10.91
N ILE A 65 -11.80 10.23 10.30
CA ILE A 65 -10.38 9.93 10.60
C ILE A 65 -9.50 11.17 10.34
N ARG A 66 -9.75 11.88 9.24
CA ARG A 66 -9.03 13.12 8.89
C ARG A 66 -9.16 14.20 9.95
N GLN A 67 -10.39 14.44 10.39
CA GLN A 67 -10.65 15.49 11.38
C GLN A 67 -10.02 15.14 12.74
N GLN A 68 -9.90 13.85 13.06
CA GLN A 68 -9.26 13.39 14.29
C GLN A 68 -7.73 13.47 14.25
N THR A 69 -7.09 13.17 13.12
CA THR A 69 -5.62 13.15 13.01
C THR A 69 -5.03 14.51 12.66
N GLY A 70 -5.84 15.47 12.22
CA GLY A 70 -5.38 16.81 11.83
C GLY A 70 -4.49 16.80 10.58
N GLU A 71 -4.45 15.69 9.84
CA GLU A 71 -3.65 15.59 8.64
C GLU A 71 -4.31 16.35 7.48
N PRO A 72 -3.56 17.19 6.74
CA PRO A 72 -4.03 17.76 5.50
C PRO A 72 -4.26 16.61 4.51
N HIS A 73 -5.51 16.27 4.29
CA HIS A 73 -6.03 15.55 3.13
C HIS A 73 -5.07 14.49 2.51
N PRO A 74 -5.05 13.23 2.97
CA PRO A 74 -5.04 12.17 1.98
C PRO A 74 -6.45 12.17 1.40
N GLN A 75 -6.58 12.39 0.10
CA GLN A 75 -7.79 12.08 -0.68
C GLN A 75 -8.32 10.68 -0.29
N PRO A 76 -9.59 10.30 -0.54
CA PRO A 76 -9.97 8.88 -0.37
C PRO A 76 -8.87 8.08 -1.06
N LEU A 77 -8.12 7.24 -0.33
CA LEU A 77 -6.86 6.67 -0.80
C LEU A 77 -7.06 6.35 -2.28
N PRO A 78 -6.43 7.10 -3.21
CA PRO A 78 -6.45 6.65 -4.58
C PRO A 78 -5.92 5.22 -4.48
N LYS A 79 -6.47 4.37 -5.33
CA LYS A 79 -5.89 3.08 -5.65
C LYS A 79 -4.38 3.31 -5.96
N GLY A 80 -3.50 3.34 -4.94
CA GLY A 80 -2.09 3.72 -5.07
C GLY A 80 -1.60 4.98 -4.33
N GLU A 81 -1.78 5.13 -3.01
CA GLU A 81 -0.96 6.07 -2.20
C GLU A 81 -0.30 5.36 -0.99
N GLY A 82 0.55 4.38 -1.26
CA GLY A 82 1.94 4.59 -0.84
C GLY A 82 2.57 5.43 -1.94
N SER A 83 3.65 6.18 -1.68
CA SER A 83 4.47 6.75 -2.77
C SER A 83 4.45 5.82 -3.95
N ASP A 84 4.16 6.32 -5.15
CA ASP A 84 3.83 5.55 -6.36
C ASP A 84 5.03 4.64 -6.71
N ASN A 85 5.20 3.59 -5.92
CA ASN A 85 6.43 2.87 -5.71
C ASN A 85 6.33 1.74 -6.69
N TRP A 86 6.76 2.04 -7.91
CA TRP A 86 6.73 1.11 -9.02
C TRP A 86 7.57 -0.13 -8.71
N GLY A 87 8.46 -0.07 -7.72
CA GLY A 87 9.25 -1.20 -7.22
C GLY A 87 8.51 -2.20 -6.30
N TYR A 88 7.21 -2.03 -6.01
CA TYR A 88 6.50 -2.96 -5.12
C TYR A 88 6.45 -4.38 -5.72
N PHE A 89 6.97 -5.35 -4.98
CA PHE A 89 7.14 -6.72 -5.45
C PHE A 89 6.17 -7.71 -4.77
N ASP A 90 5.89 -8.82 -5.45
CA ASP A 90 5.16 -9.96 -4.87
C ASP A 90 6.15 -11.04 -4.43
N SER A 91 6.13 -11.40 -3.15
CA SER A 91 6.98 -12.44 -2.59
C SER A 91 6.63 -13.85 -3.09
N LYS A 92 5.44 -14.04 -3.68
CA LYS A 92 5.04 -15.30 -4.32
C LYS A 92 5.57 -15.42 -5.75
N ASN A 93 5.92 -14.31 -6.39
CA ASN A 93 6.46 -14.33 -7.75
C ASN A 93 7.98 -14.56 -7.74
N ARG A 94 8.41 -15.69 -8.29
CA ARG A 94 9.84 -16.06 -8.37
C ARG A 94 10.67 -15.09 -9.22
N GLN A 95 10.08 -14.46 -10.23
CA GLN A 95 10.79 -13.49 -11.06
C GLN A 95 11.10 -12.21 -10.28
N HIS A 96 10.17 -11.76 -9.44
CA HIS A 96 10.38 -10.58 -8.60
C HIS A 96 11.46 -10.84 -7.54
N LEU A 97 11.46 -12.03 -6.93
CA LEU A 97 12.53 -12.44 -6.03
C LEU A 97 13.89 -12.49 -6.72
N THR A 98 13.91 -12.94 -7.98
CA THR A 98 15.13 -12.99 -8.80
C THR A 98 15.64 -11.57 -9.09
N LEU A 99 14.76 -10.64 -9.42
CA LEU A 99 15.11 -9.23 -9.60
C LEU A 99 15.73 -8.64 -8.32
N LEU A 100 15.13 -8.89 -7.14
CA LEU A 100 15.67 -8.43 -5.86
C LEU A 100 17.05 -9.04 -5.56
N ALA A 101 17.28 -10.30 -5.92
CA ALA A 101 18.59 -10.93 -5.78
C ALA A 101 19.65 -10.21 -6.64
N TYR A 102 19.32 -9.88 -7.90
CA TYR A 102 20.22 -9.13 -8.77
C TYR A 102 20.48 -7.70 -8.26
N MET A 103 19.48 -7.05 -7.67
CA MET A 103 19.67 -5.73 -7.05
C MET A 103 20.68 -5.79 -5.90
N ARG A 104 20.61 -6.82 -5.05
CA ARG A 104 21.60 -7.03 -3.97
C ARG A 104 23.01 -7.24 -4.53
N THR A 105 23.13 -8.05 -5.58
CA THR A 105 24.43 -8.25 -6.27
C THR A 105 24.94 -6.94 -6.90
N ALA A 106 24.06 -6.10 -7.42
CA ALA A 106 24.42 -4.77 -7.91
C ALA A 106 24.75 -3.76 -6.78
N GLN A 107 24.54 -4.14 -5.50
CA GLN A 107 24.58 -3.26 -4.31
C GLN A 107 23.62 -2.08 -4.43
N TRP A 108 22.42 -2.35 -4.97
CA TRP A 108 21.27 -1.45 -4.87
C TRP A 108 20.52 -1.81 -3.59
N THR A 109 21.13 -1.47 -2.47
CA THR A 109 20.69 -1.85 -1.14
C THR A 109 20.64 -0.62 -0.25
N THR A 110 19.73 -0.68 0.73
CA THR A 110 19.57 0.32 1.78
C THR A 110 19.57 -0.38 3.13
N GLU A 111 20.03 0.34 4.15
CA GLU A 111 19.99 -0.14 5.53
C GLU A 111 18.54 -0.09 6.04
N ASN A 112 18.13 -1.17 6.70
CA ASN A 112 16.85 -1.28 7.37
C ASN A 112 17.12 -1.73 8.81
N GLY A 113 16.75 -0.89 9.79
CA GLY A 113 17.01 -1.16 11.21
C GLY A 113 16.45 -2.48 11.75
N LYS A 114 15.50 -3.11 11.05
CA LYS A 114 14.91 -4.41 11.44
C LYS A 114 15.50 -5.61 10.70
N HIS A 115 15.94 -5.44 9.46
CA HIS A 115 16.30 -6.54 8.55
C HIS A 115 17.74 -6.46 8.03
N GLY A 116 18.53 -5.50 8.50
CA GLY A 116 19.88 -5.24 8.02
C GLY A 116 19.85 -4.67 6.61
N GLU A 117 20.61 -5.27 5.70
CA GLU A 117 20.72 -4.81 4.31
C GLU A 117 19.57 -5.36 3.44
N VAL A 118 18.73 -4.45 2.94
CA VAL A 118 17.57 -4.79 2.10
C VAL A 118 17.73 -4.13 0.73
N ALA A 119 17.18 -4.74 -0.31
CA ALA A 119 17.16 -4.13 -1.64
C ALA A 119 16.43 -2.78 -1.61
N ASP A 120 17.00 -1.77 -2.25
CA ASP A 120 16.47 -0.41 -2.27
C ASP A 120 15.30 -0.32 -3.26
N ILE A 121 14.09 -0.39 -2.72
CA ILE A 121 12.84 -0.41 -3.48
C ILE A 121 12.50 0.98 -4.06
N GLU A 122 12.92 2.05 -3.38
CA GLU A 122 12.69 3.42 -3.85
C GLU A 122 13.53 3.70 -5.08
N ARG A 123 14.82 3.35 -5.02
CA ARG A 123 15.70 3.44 -6.18
C ARG A 123 15.26 2.57 -7.35
N LEU A 124 14.68 1.39 -7.09
CA LEU A 124 14.06 0.59 -8.13
C LEU A 124 12.86 1.32 -8.75
N SER A 125 12.01 1.92 -7.94
CA SER A 125 10.86 2.69 -8.42
C SER A 125 11.29 3.83 -9.34
N ASP A 126 12.32 4.59 -8.98
CA ASP A 126 12.85 5.67 -9.80
C ASP A 126 13.47 5.16 -11.10
N PHE A 127 14.18 4.02 -11.05
CA PHE A 127 14.68 3.38 -12.26
C PHE A 127 13.54 3.02 -13.21
N LEU A 128 12.46 2.40 -12.71
CA LEU A 128 11.31 2.00 -13.51
C LEU A 128 10.54 3.18 -14.12
N LYS A 129 10.60 4.36 -13.49
CA LYS A 129 10.02 5.59 -14.02
C LYS A 129 10.91 6.29 -15.04
N SER A 130 12.22 6.03 -15.00
CA SER A 130 13.19 6.68 -15.88
C SER A 130 13.20 6.09 -17.28
N ASP A 131 13.65 6.88 -18.26
CA ASP A 131 13.86 6.44 -19.65
C ASP A 131 14.93 5.34 -19.81
N LYS A 132 15.66 5.01 -18.74
CA LYS A 132 16.66 3.93 -18.71
C LYS A 132 16.03 2.56 -18.48
N SER A 133 14.78 2.51 -17.99
CA SER A 133 14.07 1.25 -17.86
C SER A 133 13.60 0.77 -19.24
N PRO A 134 13.73 -0.52 -19.56
CA PRO A 134 13.16 -1.06 -20.79
C PRO A 134 11.62 -1.02 -20.79
N ILE A 135 10.99 -0.88 -19.61
CA ILE A 135 9.54 -0.89 -19.43
C ILE A 135 9.14 0.11 -18.35
N ASN A 136 8.34 1.09 -18.74
CA ASN A 136 7.85 2.15 -17.84
C ASN A 136 6.48 1.77 -17.29
N LYS A 137 6.46 0.79 -16.39
CA LYS A 137 5.25 0.35 -15.68
C LYS A 137 5.57 0.01 -14.22
N PRO A 138 4.56 -0.03 -13.33
CA PRO A 138 4.73 -0.60 -12.00
C PRO A 138 4.98 -2.12 -12.05
N LEU A 139 5.93 -2.61 -11.27
CA LEU A 139 6.37 -4.01 -11.25
C LEU A 139 5.22 -5.00 -11.01
N LYS A 140 4.25 -4.64 -10.17
CA LYS A 140 3.07 -5.47 -9.88
C LYS A 140 2.08 -5.57 -11.04
N ASN A 141 2.10 -4.61 -11.97
CA ASN A 141 1.22 -4.57 -13.13
C ASN A 141 1.90 -5.08 -14.42
N MET A 142 3.12 -5.61 -14.30
CA MET A 142 3.86 -6.14 -15.43
C MET A 142 3.51 -7.61 -15.71
N GLU A 143 3.51 -7.96 -16.98
CA GLU A 143 3.43 -9.34 -17.42
C GLU A 143 4.76 -10.09 -17.21
N PRO A 144 4.76 -11.43 -17.11
CA PRO A 144 5.99 -12.19 -16.84
C PRO A 144 7.12 -11.97 -17.86
N TRP A 145 6.78 -11.74 -19.12
CA TRP A 145 7.74 -11.45 -20.19
C TRP A 145 8.33 -10.04 -20.07
N GLU A 146 7.55 -9.09 -19.54
CA GLU A 146 7.99 -7.73 -19.24
C GLU A 146 9.01 -7.72 -18.11
N VAL A 147 8.69 -8.42 -17.00
CA VAL A 147 9.62 -8.59 -15.87
C VAL A 147 10.94 -9.22 -16.31
N SER A 148 10.88 -10.17 -17.25
CA SER A 148 12.08 -10.84 -17.79
C SER A 148 13.03 -9.86 -18.50
N LYS A 149 12.51 -8.87 -19.24
CA LYS A 149 13.34 -7.84 -19.88
C LYS A 149 14.07 -6.97 -18.86
N ILE A 150 13.41 -6.65 -17.75
CA ILE A 150 14.02 -5.89 -16.65
C ILE A 150 15.12 -6.70 -15.98
N ILE A 151 14.89 -7.99 -15.74
CA ILE A 151 15.91 -8.89 -15.19
C ILE A 151 17.15 -8.93 -16.09
N GLU A 152 16.98 -9.01 -17.42
CA GLU A 152 18.10 -8.96 -18.36
C GLU A 152 18.86 -7.63 -18.30
N ALA A 153 18.16 -6.49 -18.17
CA ALA A 153 18.81 -5.19 -17.96
C ALA A 153 19.67 -5.18 -16.68
N PHE A 154 19.13 -5.71 -15.57
CA PHE A 154 19.87 -5.83 -14.31
C PHE A 154 21.06 -6.79 -14.39
N LYS A 155 20.96 -7.89 -15.14
CA LYS A 155 22.12 -8.76 -15.43
C LYS A 155 23.23 -7.98 -16.15
N GLY A 156 22.88 -7.10 -17.09
CA GLY A 156 23.84 -6.21 -17.76
C GLY A 156 24.54 -5.25 -16.79
N ILE A 157 23.78 -4.62 -15.90
CA ILE A 157 24.31 -3.73 -14.85
C ILE A 157 25.29 -4.50 -13.95
N VAL A 158 24.90 -5.68 -13.47
CA VAL A 158 25.76 -6.53 -12.63
C VAL A 158 27.06 -6.89 -13.38
N LYS A 159 26.97 -7.36 -14.62
CA LYS A 159 28.17 -7.67 -15.44
C LYS A 159 29.10 -6.47 -15.61
N SER A 160 28.55 -5.26 -15.75
CA SER A 160 29.35 -4.04 -15.90
C SER A 160 30.12 -3.66 -14.62
N LYS A 161 29.61 -4.08 -13.45
CA LYS A 161 30.20 -3.77 -12.15
C LYS A 161 31.38 -4.67 -11.79
N TYR A 162 31.32 -5.95 -12.17
CA TYR A 162 32.36 -6.95 -11.92
C TYR A 162 33.31 -7.13 -13.11
N LYS A 163 33.41 -6.11 -13.96
CA LYS A 163 34.17 -6.14 -15.20
C LYS A 163 35.62 -5.69 -14.98
#